data_AF-A0A7Y0S1E7-F1
#
_entry.id   AF-A0A7Y0S1E7-F1
#
_cell.length_a   1.000
_cell.length_b   1.000
_cell.length_c   1.000
_cell.angle_alpha   90.00
_cell.angle_beta   90.00
_cell.angle_gamma   90.00
#
_symmetry.space_group_name_H-M   'P 1'
#
loop_
_entity.id
_entity.type
_entity.pdbx_description
1 polymer ?
#
loop_
_entity_poly.entity_id
_entity_poly.type
_entity_poly.pdbx_seq_one_letter_code
_entity_poly.pdbx_strand_id
1 'polypeptide(L)'
;VTDTVTKRYDVAPTVVDDSFSTEEDTAKQFNLLANDSDVNDDMVASSTTIKTQPIKGQVSISNGVVTYTPNNNETGTDSFTYTVKDAL
;
A
#
# COMPACT_ATOMS: atom_id res chain seq x y z
N VAL A 1 21.99 -9.28 36.27
CA VAL A 1 21.17 -9.33 35.05
C VAL A 1 22.00 -8.71 33.95
N THR A 2 22.30 -9.46 32.90
CA THR A 2 22.98 -8.94 31.70
C THR A 2 21.97 -8.93 30.57
N ASP A 3 21.79 -7.77 29.94
CA ASP A 3 20.99 -7.59 28.74
C ASP A 3 21.94 -7.61 27.54
N THR A 4 21.79 -8.60 26.67
CA THR A 4 22.64 -8.76 25.49
C THR A 4 21.87 -8.22 24.30
N VAL A 5 22.11 -6.96 23.94
CA VAL A 5 21.55 -6.37 22.73
C VAL A 5 22.28 -6.95 21.51
N THR A 6 21.59 -7.78 20.75
CA THR A 6 22.06 -8.23 19.43
C THR A 6 21.46 -7.32 18.38
N LYS A 7 22.29 -6.69 17.53
CA LYS A 7 21.79 -5.89 16.41
C LYS A 7 20.96 -6.79 15.49
N ARG A 8 19.66 -6.51 15.36
CA ARG A 8 18.82 -7.15 14.34
C ARG A 8 19.25 -6.60 12.98
N TYR A 9 19.49 -7.50 12.02
CA TYR A 9 19.61 -7.11 10.62
C TYR A 9 18.21 -6.81 10.13
N ASP A 10 18.02 -5.61 9.58
CA ASP A 10 16.72 -5.03 9.25
C ASP A 10 16.79 -4.42 7.86
N VAL A 11 15.79 -4.72 7.03
CA VAL A 11 15.74 -4.34 5.62
C VAL A 11 14.32 -3.90 5.31
N ALA A 12 14.19 -2.69 4.77
CA ALA A 12 12.91 -2.12 4.39
C ALA A 12 12.09 -3.05 3.47
N PRO A 13 10.75 -2.96 3.53
CA PRO A 13 9.88 -3.74 2.66
C PRO A 13 10.17 -3.52 1.17
N THR A 14 10.09 -4.60 0.41
CA THR A 14 10.12 -4.57 -1.05
C THR A 14 8.70 -4.46 -1.58
N VAL A 15 8.38 -3.32 -2.19
CA VAL A 15 7.08 -3.06 -2.82
C VAL A 15 7.09 -3.43 -4.31
N VAL A 16 5.98 -3.93 -4.81
CA VAL A 16 5.79 -4.33 -6.21
C VAL A 16 4.57 -3.63 -6.78
N ASP A 17 4.67 -3.13 -8.01
CA ASP A 17 3.57 -2.42 -8.67
C ASP A 17 2.32 -3.30 -8.82
N ASP A 18 1.17 -2.76 -8.45
CA ASP A 18 -0.14 -3.36 -8.62
C ASP A 18 -0.86 -2.89 -9.88
N SER A 19 -1.77 -3.72 -10.38
CA SER A 19 -2.73 -3.32 -11.40
C SER A 19 -4.10 -3.92 -11.12
N PHE A 20 -5.14 -3.12 -11.36
CA PHE A 20 -6.53 -3.55 -11.27
C PHE A 20 -7.39 -2.73 -12.22
N SER A 21 -8.57 -3.25 -12.55
CA SER A 21 -9.63 -2.51 -13.24
C SER A 21 -10.89 -2.46 -12.37
N THR A 22 -11.71 -1.44 -12.59
CA THR A 22 -13.07 -1.32 -12.05
C THR A 22 -13.97 -0.75 -13.15
N GLU A 23 -15.28 -0.93 -13.02
CA GLU A 23 -16.26 -0.27 -13.89
C GLU A 23 -16.31 1.23 -13.56
N GLU A 24 -16.76 2.05 -14.53
CA GLU A 24 -16.99 3.47 -14.24
C GLU A 24 -17.97 3.63 -13.07
N ASP A 25 -17.79 4.69 -12.30
CA ASP A 25 -18.62 5.03 -11.12
C ASP A 25 -18.68 3.93 -10.03
N THR A 26 -17.83 2.91 -10.13
CA THR A 26 -17.82 1.75 -9.23
C THR A 26 -16.55 1.74 -8.41
N ALA A 27 -16.70 1.94 -7.10
CA ALA A 27 -15.59 1.83 -6.17
C ALA A 27 -15.09 0.39 -6.05
N LYS A 28 -13.79 0.21 -5.90
CA LYS A 28 -13.16 -1.10 -5.75
C LYS A 28 -12.20 -1.13 -4.57
N GLN A 29 -12.32 -2.20 -3.80
CA GLN A 29 -11.41 -2.51 -2.71
C GLN A 29 -10.45 -3.65 -3.11
N PHE A 30 -9.19 -3.55 -2.72
CA PHE A 30 -8.20 -4.60 -2.91
C PHE A 30 -7.08 -4.51 -1.86
N ASN A 31 -6.42 -5.65 -1.61
CA ASN A 31 -5.24 -5.69 -0.75
C ASN A 31 -4.04 -5.18 -1.56
N LEU A 32 -3.51 -4.02 -1.18
CA LEU A 32 -2.37 -3.39 -1.83
C LEU A 32 -1.06 -4.13 -1.56
N LEU A 33 -0.97 -4.81 -0.41
CA LEU A 33 0.27 -5.45 0.03
C LEU A 33 0.35 -6.93 -0.38
N ALA A 34 -0.53 -7.39 -1.26
CA ALA A 34 -0.67 -8.83 -1.56
C ALA A 34 0.55 -9.41 -2.29
N ASN A 35 1.25 -8.59 -3.06
CA ASN A 35 2.46 -8.91 -3.84
C ASN A 35 3.74 -8.32 -3.23
N ASP A 36 3.62 -7.58 -2.13
CA ASP A 36 4.73 -7.01 -1.39
C ASP A 36 5.34 -8.03 -0.43
N SER A 37 6.59 -7.81 -0.04
CA SER A 37 7.28 -8.70 0.87
C SER A 37 8.29 -7.97 1.72
N ASP A 38 8.61 -8.59 2.85
CA ASP A 38 9.65 -8.14 3.75
C ASP A 38 10.48 -9.34 4.18
N VAL A 39 11.81 -9.22 4.15
CA VAL A 39 12.72 -10.35 4.45
C VAL A 39 12.76 -10.66 5.95
N ASN A 40 12.39 -9.69 6.78
CA ASN A 40 12.32 -9.78 8.22
C ASN A 40 10.92 -10.22 8.72
N ASP A 41 9.94 -10.33 7.80
CA ASP A 41 8.54 -10.71 8.03
C ASP A 41 7.84 -9.82 9.07
N ASP A 42 8.17 -8.53 9.08
CA ASP A 42 7.60 -7.55 10.01
C ASP A 42 7.11 -6.27 9.34
N MET A 43 6.73 -6.37 8.06
CA MET A 43 5.99 -5.32 7.36
C MET A 43 4.71 -4.94 8.13
N VAL A 44 4.55 -3.64 8.40
CA VAL A 44 3.45 -3.12 9.20
C VAL A 44 2.38 -2.56 8.27
N ALA A 45 1.33 -3.35 8.00
CA ALA A 45 0.25 -2.94 7.10
C ALA A 45 -0.47 -1.64 7.52
N SER A 46 -0.53 -1.33 8.81
CA SER A 46 -1.13 -0.07 9.29
C SER A 46 -0.28 1.18 9.00
N SER A 47 0.99 1.01 8.61
CA SER A 47 1.89 2.11 8.26
C SER A 47 1.69 2.62 6.82
N THR A 48 0.88 1.93 6.02
CA THR A 48 0.65 2.29 4.63
C THR A 48 0.12 3.71 4.49
N THR A 49 0.73 4.52 3.64
CA THR A 49 0.34 5.91 3.40
C THR A 49 0.35 6.21 1.91
N ILE A 50 -0.71 6.84 1.40
CA ILE A 50 -0.76 7.36 0.03
C ILE A 50 0.13 8.61 -0.08
N LYS A 51 1.03 8.62 -1.06
CA LYS A 51 1.94 9.74 -1.34
C LYS A 51 1.40 10.69 -2.40
N THR A 52 0.84 10.13 -3.46
CA THR A 52 0.19 10.90 -4.53
C THR A 52 -1.18 10.34 -4.77
N GLN A 53 -2.18 11.21 -4.89
CA GLN A 53 -3.52 10.78 -5.27
C GLN A 53 -3.62 10.59 -6.79
N PRO A 54 -4.57 9.76 -7.25
CA PRO A 54 -4.98 9.72 -8.64
C PRO A 54 -5.60 11.04 -9.10
N ILE A 55 -5.69 11.25 -10.42
CA ILE A 55 -6.31 12.46 -11.01
C ILE A 55 -7.78 12.21 -11.38
N LYS A 56 -8.15 10.96 -11.71
CA LYS A 56 -9.49 10.56 -12.20
C LYS A 56 -10.35 9.90 -11.13
N GLY A 57 -9.81 9.76 -9.92
CA GLY A 57 -10.54 9.25 -8.76
C GLY A 57 -9.82 9.62 -7.47
N GLN A 58 -10.23 8.99 -6.38
CA GLN A 58 -9.57 9.11 -5.09
C GLN A 58 -9.23 7.75 -4.50
N VAL A 59 -8.10 7.69 -3.81
CA VAL A 59 -7.69 6.52 -3.03
C VAL A 59 -7.77 6.84 -1.54
N SER A 60 -8.36 5.92 -0.80
CA SER A 60 -8.20 5.82 0.65
C SER A 60 -7.57 4.48 1.01
N ILE A 61 -6.86 4.44 2.14
CA ILE A 61 -6.15 3.24 2.58
C ILE A 61 -6.33 3.03 4.08
N SER A 62 -6.49 1.78 4.49
CA SER A 62 -6.51 1.36 5.88
C SER A 62 -5.92 -0.04 6.01
N ASN A 63 -4.88 -0.18 6.83
CA ASN A 63 -4.23 -1.47 7.09
C ASN A 63 -3.86 -2.24 5.81
N GLY A 64 -3.22 -1.57 4.84
CA GLY A 64 -2.82 -2.17 3.57
C GLY A 64 -3.98 -2.44 2.58
N VAL A 65 -5.22 -2.16 2.96
CA VAL A 65 -6.38 -2.31 2.08
C VAL A 65 -6.75 -0.96 1.47
N VAL A 66 -6.69 -0.88 0.15
CA VAL A 66 -7.05 0.30 -0.63
C VAL A 66 -8.51 0.25 -1.05
N THR A 67 -9.17 1.42 -1.01
CA THR A 67 -10.41 1.67 -1.74
C THR A 67 -10.15 2.76 -2.78
N TYR A 68 -10.28 2.43 -4.06
CA TYR A 68 -10.29 3.38 -5.16
C TYR A 68 -11.72 3.70 -5.56
N THR A 69 -12.05 4.98 -5.68
CA THR A 69 -13.34 5.48 -6.13
C THR A 69 -13.13 6.40 -7.34
N PRO A 70 -13.53 5.99 -8.56
CA PRO A 70 -13.53 6.90 -9.71
C PRO A 70 -14.38 8.14 -9.44
N ASN A 71 -14.00 9.29 -10.01
CA ASN A 71 -14.90 10.44 -10.08
C ASN A 71 -16.01 10.16 -11.10
N ASN A 72 -17.17 10.81 -10.93
CA ASN A 72 -18.33 10.54 -11.78
C ASN A 72 -18.03 10.72 -13.28
N ASN A 73 -18.40 9.73 -14.08
CA ASN A 73 -18.22 9.68 -15.54
C ASN A 73 -16.75 9.72 -16.00
N GLU A 74 -15.78 9.39 -15.15
CA GLU A 74 -14.38 9.26 -15.55
C GLU A 74 -14.08 7.88 -16.14
N THR A 75 -13.25 7.88 -17.19
CA THR A 75 -12.74 6.66 -17.84
C THR A 75 -11.24 6.79 -18.12
N GLY A 76 -10.58 5.65 -18.36
CA GLY A 76 -9.16 5.58 -18.71
C GLY A 76 -8.26 5.11 -17.57
N THR A 77 -6.96 5.32 -17.74
CA THR A 77 -5.94 4.90 -16.76
C THR A 77 -5.68 6.01 -15.75
N ASP A 78 -5.47 5.62 -14.50
CA ASP A 78 -5.10 6.48 -13.38
C ASP A 78 -3.96 5.83 -12.59
N SER A 79 -3.26 6.61 -11.77
CA SER A 79 -2.17 6.08 -10.95
C SER A 79 -2.01 6.83 -9.63
N PHE A 80 -1.53 6.12 -8.62
CA PHE A 80 -1.20 6.66 -7.31
C PHE A 80 0.08 6.00 -6.81
N THR A 81 0.74 6.60 -5.84
CA THR A 81 1.93 6.01 -5.19
C THR A 81 1.69 5.90 -3.69
N TYR A 82 2.34 4.93 -3.06
CA TYR A 82 2.24 4.70 -1.63
C TYR A 82 3.60 4.37 -1.03
N THR A 83 3.65 4.36 0.31
CA THR A 83 4.76 3.78 1.07
C THR A 83 4.21 2.90 2.16
N VAL A 84 4.94 1.84 2.50
CA VAL A 84 4.74 0.99 3.67
C VAL A 84 6.08 0.91 4.43
N LYS A 85 6.01 0.66 5.73
CA LYS A 85 7.16 0.47 6.62
C LYS A 85 7.06 -0.88 7.30
N ASP A 86 8.20 -1.33 7.79
CA ASP A 86 8.39 -2.41 8.76
C ASP A 86 8.35 -1.86 10.20
N ALA A 87 8.67 -2.72 11.16
CA ALA A 87 8.51 -2.45 12.58
C ALA A 87 9.70 -1.71 13.23
N LEU A 88 10.80 -1.44 12.51
CA LEU A 88 12.06 -0.93 13.08
C LEU A 88 12.75 0.18 12.27
#